data_AF-A0A927P498-F1
#
_entry.id   AF-A0A927P498-F1
#
_cell.length_a   1.000
_cell.length_b   1.000
_cell.length_c   1.000
_cell.angle_alpha   90.00
_cell.angle_beta   90.00
_cell.angle_gamma   90.00
#
_symmetry.space_group_name_H-M   'P 1'
#
loop_
_entity.id
_entity.type
_entity.pdbx_description
1 polymer ?
#
loop_
_entity_poly.entity_id
_entity_poly.type
_entity_poly.pdbx_seq_one_letter_code
_entity_poly.pdbx_strand_id
1 'polypeptide(L)'
;MLKEMRLAVMRQWADLSPERKPALRRSDAPGYLLATDAPKVLSAAEADVFAARLTALGWQMDRKGDWLWLDAPVPVPEEVPDAWTGETGCCVSILRRAESHQQALCDEETREWIRLIVKAAEKGGDALHRTAGELHGCLAEKLRLKAPLPTLLIPYLNAAAKEANLSC
;
A
#
# COMPACT_ATOMS: atom_id res chain seq x y z
N MET A 1 -0.63 8.40 -2.68
CA MET A 1 -0.47 7.65 -1.42
C MET A 1 0.99 7.36 -1.11
N LEU A 2 1.69 6.56 -1.92
CA LEU A 2 3.07 6.17 -1.60
C LEU A 2 4.06 7.35 -1.60
N LYS A 3 3.85 8.36 -2.45
CA LYS A 3 4.63 9.60 -2.46
C LYS A 3 4.59 10.32 -1.09
N GLU A 4 3.41 10.48 -0.51
CA GLU A 4 3.24 11.11 0.81
C GLU A 4 3.91 10.30 1.91
N MET A 5 3.80 8.96 1.86
CA MET A 5 4.51 8.08 2.79
C MET A 5 6.03 8.22 2.67
N ARG A 6 6.57 8.31 1.45
CA ARG A 6 8.00 8.54 1.23
C ARG A 6 8.44 9.88 1.82
N LEU A 7 7.65 10.94 1.63
CA LEU A 7 7.92 12.24 2.24
C LEU A 7 7.87 12.17 3.77
N ALA A 8 6.91 11.44 4.35
CA ALA A 8 6.80 11.25 5.79
C ALA A 8 8.04 10.58 6.39
N VAL A 9 8.57 9.52 5.76
CA VAL A 9 9.83 8.86 6.17
C VAL A 9 11.01 9.81 6.06
N MET A 10 11.13 10.51 4.93
CA MET A 10 12.25 11.44 4.70
C MET A 10 12.24 12.62 5.68
N ARG A 11 11.07 13.05 6.16
CA ARG A 11 10.97 14.06 7.24
C ARG A 11 11.55 13.55 8.56
N GLN A 12 11.37 12.26 8.90
CA GLN A 12 11.95 11.70 10.12
C GLN A 12 13.48 11.63 10.06
N TRP A 13 14.03 11.57 8.85
CA TRP A 13 15.46 11.56 8.58
C TRP A 13 16.11 12.94 8.66
N ALA A 14 15.40 13.99 8.23
CA ALA A 14 16.00 15.29 7.88
C ALA A 14 16.92 15.88 8.97
N ASP A 15 16.61 15.64 10.24
CA ASP A 15 17.33 16.18 11.39
C ASP A 15 18.34 15.20 12.02
N LEU A 16 18.49 13.98 11.48
CA LEU A 16 19.35 12.93 12.04
C LEU A 16 20.72 12.85 11.37
N SER A 17 20.78 13.03 10.05
CA SER A 17 22.07 13.04 9.34
C SER A 17 22.02 14.01 8.16
N PRO A 18 22.68 15.18 8.29
CA PRO A 18 22.74 16.17 7.21
C PRO A 18 23.72 15.77 6.11
N GLU A 19 24.70 14.91 6.40
CA GLU A 19 25.80 14.57 5.50
C GLU A 19 25.44 13.51 4.45
N ARG A 20 24.56 12.56 4.79
CA ARG A 20 24.16 11.50 3.86
C ARG A 20 22.68 11.16 4.02
N LYS A 21 21.96 11.08 2.90
CA LYS A 21 20.57 10.60 2.87
C LYS A 21 20.55 9.10 2.56
N PRO A 22 19.71 8.29 3.22
CA PRO A 22 19.57 6.89 2.90
C PRO A 22 18.86 6.77 1.57
N ALA A 23 19.10 5.66 0.88
CA ALA A 23 18.21 5.21 -0.15
C ALA A 23 16.84 4.90 0.44
N LEU A 24 15.78 5.44 -0.18
CA LEU A 24 14.40 5.07 0.11
C LEU A 24 13.74 4.57 -1.17
N ARG A 25 13.53 3.27 -1.22
CA ARG A 25 12.99 2.57 -2.38
C ARG A 25 11.69 1.86 -2.04
N ARG A 26 10.97 1.47 -3.08
CA ARG A 26 9.83 0.56 -2.96
C ARG A 26 10.34 -0.80 -2.47
N SER A 27 9.62 -1.40 -1.54
CA SER A 27 9.89 -2.78 -1.17
C SER A 27 9.37 -3.73 -2.27
N ASP A 28 10.16 -4.73 -2.59
CA ASP A 28 9.79 -5.86 -3.45
C ASP A 28 8.90 -6.87 -2.72
N ALA A 29 8.91 -6.87 -1.38
CA ALA A 29 8.10 -7.78 -0.59
C ALA A 29 6.63 -7.36 -0.51
N PRO A 30 5.69 -8.33 -0.55
CA PRO A 30 4.26 -8.07 -0.44
C PRO A 30 3.86 -7.33 0.85
N GLY A 31 4.46 -7.71 1.98
CA GLY A 31 4.10 -7.20 3.31
C GLY A 31 4.61 -5.80 3.67
N TYR A 32 5.38 -5.14 2.80
CA TYR A 32 5.98 -3.82 3.10
C TYR A 32 5.84 -2.88 1.93
N LEU A 33 5.73 -1.59 2.20
CA LEU A 33 5.59 -0.56 1.16
C LEU A 33 6.94 -0.03 0.71
N LEU A 34 7.83 0.24 1.67
CA LEU A 34 9.12 0.87 1.44
C LEU A 34 10.26 0.05 2.05
N ALA A 35 11.48 0.29 1.58
CA ALA A 35 12.70 -0.23 2.16
C ALA A 35 13.78 0.84 2.14
N THR A 36 14.57 0.91 3.21
CA THR A 36 15.65 1.88 3.36
C THR A 36 16.92 1.27 3.92
N ASP A 37 18.08 1.79 3.51
CA ASP A 37 19.40 1.45 4.05
C ASP A 37 19.81 2.35 5.22
N ALA A 38 18.85 3.04 5.85
CA ALA A 38 19.05 3.85 7.05
C ALA A 38 20.01 3.23 8.09
N PRO A 39 19.94 1.92 8.42
CA PRO A 39 20.87 1.31 9.38
C PRO A 39 22.36 1.29 8.96
N LYS A 40 22.67 1.53 7.68
CA LYS A 40 24.06 1.63 7.18
C LYS A 40 24.63 3.03 7.20
N VAL A 41 23.75 4.03 7.19
CA VAL A 41 24.12 5.43 7.02
C VAL A 41 23.97 6.23 8.31
N LEU A 42 23.18 5.75 9.26
CA LEU A 42 23.09 6.27 10.62
C LEU A 42 24.07 5.57 11.55
N SER A 43 24.53 6.30 12.56
CA SER A 43 25.05 5.68 13.78
C SER A 43 23.96 4.84 14.46
N ALA A 44 24.36 3.94 15.37
CA ALA A 44 23.40 3.12 16.11
C ALA A 44 22.36 3.96 16.87
N ALA A 45 22.81 5.04 17.54
CA ALA A 45 21.94 5.92 18.29
C ALA A 45 20.93 6.66 17.40
N GLU A 46 21.37 7.18 16.25
CA GLU A 46 20.48 7.85 15.30
C GLU A 46 19.50 6.85 14.68
N ALA A 47 19.93 5.61 14.40
CA ALA A 47 19.06 4.56 13.86
C ALA A 47 17.95 4.19 14.86
N ASP A 48 18.26 4.13 16.15
CA ASP A 48 17.28 3.90 17.21
C ASP A 48 16.29 5.06 17.31
N VAL A 49 16.76 6.30 17.22
CA VAL A 49 15.88 7.50 17.19
C VAL A 49 14.99 7.49 15.95
N PHE A 50 15.53 7.16 14.78
CA PHE A 50 14.78 7.06 13.53
C PHE A 50 13.67 6.00 13.64
N ALA A 51 14.01 4.81 14.15
CA ALA A 51 13.05 3.73 14.35
C ALA A 51 11.96 4.16 15.36
N ALA A 52 12.33 4.76 16.49
CA ALA A 52 11.37 5.25 17.47
C ALA A 52 10.40 6.28 16.90
N ARG A 53 10.88 7.20 16.05
CA ARG A 53 10.05 8.19 15.34
C ARG A 53 9.03 7.52 14.41
N LEU A 54 9.45 6.51 13.64
CA LEU A 54 8.56 5.76 12.75
C LEU A 54 7.52 4.94 13.54
N THR A 55 7.94 4.27 14.61
CA THR A 55 7.02 3.55 15.51
C THR A 55 5.97 4.49 16.11
N ALA A 56 6.37 5.70 16.54
CA ALA A 56 5.44 6.70 17.06
C ALA A 56 4.40 7.17 16.02
N LEU A 57 4.72 7.07 14.73
CA LEU A 57 3.80 7.32 13.61
C LEU A 57 2.96 6.08 13.24
N GLY A 58 3.07 4.99 14.00
CA GLY A 58 2.35 3.73 13.77
C GLY A 58 2.96 2.84 12.70
N TRP A 59 4.19 3.10 12.27
CA TRP A 59 4.85 2.28 11.24
C TRP A 59 5.31 0.95 11.82
N GLN A 60 5.08 -0.12 11.05
CA GLN A 60 5.66 -1.43 11.31
C GLN A 60 6.98 -1.54 10.55
N MET A 61 7.96 -2.20 11.19
CA MET A 61 9.30 -2.29 10.64
C MET A 61 9.93 -3.65 10.89
N ASP A 62 10.57 -4.17 9.85
CA ASP A 62 11.38 -5.38 9.94
C ASP A 62 12.78 -5.12 9.45
N ARG A 63 13.76 -5.75 10.11
CA ARG A 63 15.15 -5.70 9.67
C ARG A 63 15.49 -6.95 8.87
N LYS A 64 15.98 -6.76 7.64
CA LYS A 64 16.50 -7.84 6.80
C LYS A 64 17.90 -7.49 6.32
N GLY A 65 18.88 -8.06 7.03
CA GLY A 65 20.29 -7.71 6.89
C GLY A 65 20.50 -6.22 7.17
N ASP A 66 20.97 -5.51 6.14
CA ASP A 66 21.29 -4.09 6.20
C ASP A 66 20.12 -3.17 5.79
N TRP A 67 18.96 -3.75 5.48
CA TRP A 67 17.78 -3.01 5.08
C TRP A 67 16.74 -3.00 6.19
N LEU A 68 16.14 -1.84 6.37
CA LEU A 68 14.94 -1.67 7.17
C LEU A 68 13.74 -1.61 6.23
N TRP A 69 12.82 -2.55 6.40
CA TRP A 69 11.60 -2.67 5.62
C TRP A 69 10.49 -2.01 6.40
N LEU A 70 9.71 -1.19 5.70
CA LEU A 70 8.79 -0.23 6.31
C LEU A 70 7.39 -0.46 5.76
N ASP A 71 6.45 -0.69 6.66
CA ASP A 71 5.02 -0.71 6.38
C ASP A 71 4.32 0.39 7.17
N ALA A 72 3.55 1.21 6.46
CA ALA A 72 2.84 2.32 7.04
C ALA A 72 1.35 1.97 7.16
N PRO A 73 0.65 2.44 8.21
CA PRO A 73 -0.80 2.43 8.20
C PRO A 73 -1.29 3.21 6.97
N VAL A 74 -1.91 2.53 6.02
CA VAL A 74 -2.53 3.21 4.86
C VAL A 74 -3.88 3.73 5.33
N PRO A 75 -4.06 5.05 5.51
CA PRO A 75 -5.35 5.58 5.93
C PRO A 75 -6.41 5.17 4.91
N VAL A 76 -7.60 4.80 5.40
CA VAL A 76 -8.74 4.50 4.53
C VAL A 76 -9.11 5.80 3.82
N PRO A 77 -9.02 5.88 2.48
CA PRO A 77 -9.41 7.08 1.76
C PRO A 77 -10.91 7.38 1.97
N GLU A 78 -11.24 8.63 2.30
CA GLU A 78 -12.63 9.08 2.32
C GLU A 78 -13.12 9.25 0.86
N GLU A 79 -14.01 8.34 0.46
CA GLU A 79 -15.02 8.45 -0.60
C GLU A 79 -14.77 7.98 -2.05
N VAL A 80 -15.94 7.81 -2.69
CA VAL A 80 -16.35 7.02 -3.84
C VAL A 80 -16.48 7.89 -5.09
N PRO A 81 -15.79 7.55 -6.20
CA PRO A 81 -16.14 8.06 -7.52
C PRO A 81 -16.96 7.04 -8.34
N ASP A 82 -17.79 7.58 -9.22
CA ASP A 82 -18.65 6.84 -10.14
C ASP A 82 -17.90 6.33 -11.38
N ALA A 83 -18.30 5.13 -11.80
CA ALA A 83 -17.96 4.41 -13.03
C ALA A 83 -16.46 4.42 -13.41
N TRP A 84 -15.79 3.29 -13.19
CA TRP A 84 -14.47 3.01 -13.77
C TRP A 84 -14.60 2.07 -14.97
N THR A 85 -13.70 2.18 -15.94
CA THR A 85 -13.61 1.25 -17.06
C THR A 85 -12.62 0.11 -16.77
N GLY A 86 -12.72 -0.96 -17.57
CA GLY A 86 -11.80 -2.10 -17.49
C GLY A 86 -11.87 -2.89 -16.17
N GLU A 87 -10.76 -3.56 -15.86
CA GLU A 87 -10.65 -4.50 -14.73
C GLU A 87 -10.89 -3.84 -13.36
N THR A 88 -10.52 -2.57 -13.21
CA THR A 88 -10.77 -1.80 -11.98
C THR A 88 -12.26 -1.64 -11.72
N GLY A 89 -13.06 -1.34 -12.76
CA GLY A 89 -14.51 -1.25 -12.66
C GLY A 89 -15.17 -2.59 -12.34
N CYS A 90 -14.67 -3.67 -12.95
CA CYS A 90 -15.12 -5.04 -12.66
C CYS A 90 -14.87 -5.43 -11.20
N CYS A 91 -13.68 -5.15 -10.66
CA CYS A 91 -13.36 -5.39 -9.25
C CYS A 91 -14.33 -4.65 -8.31
N VAL A 92 -14.53 -3.35 -8.52
CA VAL A 92 -15.45 -2.54 -7.70
C VAL A 92 -16.87 -3.08 -7.77
N SER A 93 -17.36 -3.49 -8.95
CA SER A 93 -18.69 -4.08 -9.12
C SER A 93 -18.87 -5.40 -8.35
N ILE A 94 -17.85 -6.27 -8.35
CA ILE A 94 -17.87 -7.51 -7.56
C ILE A 94 -17.90 -7.20 -6.07
N LEU A 95 -17.00 -6.34 -5.60
CA LEU A 95 -16.85 -6.03 -4.19
C LEU A 95 -18.08 -5.31 -3.61
N ARG A 96 -18.72 -4.42 -4.36
CA ARG A 96 -19.97 -3.75 -3.93
C ARG A 96 -21.11 -4.74 -3.70
N ARG A 97 -21.21 -5.78 -4.52
CA ARG A 97 -22.19 -6.86 -4.36
C ARG A 97 -21.87 -7.77 -3.16
N ALA A 98 -20.61 -7.77 -2.70
CA ALA A 98 -20.16 -8.54 -1.56
C ALA A 98 -20.30 -7.75 -0.24
N GLU A 99 -20.04 -6.44 -0.25
CA GLU A 99 -20.15 -5.56 0.94
C GLU A 99 -21.56 -5.52 1.54
N SER A 100 -22.60 -5.86 0.78
CA SER A 100 -23.96 -6.05 1.31
C SER A 100 -24.09 -7.25 2.27
N HIS A 101 -23.03 -8.05 2.43
CA HIS A 101 -22.97 -9.22 3.30
C HIS A 101 -21.81 -9.11 4.31
N GLN A 102 -22.08 -8.42 5.43
CA GLN A 102 -21.29 -8.33 6.67
C GLN A 102 -19.79 -7.97 6.55
N GLN A 103 -19.45 -6.82 7.14
CA GLN A 103 -18.12 -6.27 7.30
C GLN A 103 -17.23 -7.18 8.14
N ALA A 104 -16.30 -7.89 7.49
CA ALA A 104 -15.19 -8.53 8.18
C ALA A 104 -13.95 -7.63 8.13
N LEU A 105 -13.21 -7.66 9.23
CA LEU A 105 -11.97 -6.94 9.49
C LEU A 105 -10.99 -7.04 8.32
N CYS A 106 -10.14 -6.01 8.16
CA CYS A 106 -9.01 -6.05 7.24
C CYS A 106 -8.08 -7.21 7.64
N ASP A 107 -8.20 -8.34 6.96
CA ASP A 107 -7.31 -9.50 7.11
C ASP A 107 -5.99 -9.26 6.36
N GLU A 108 -5.05 -10.19 6.51
CA GLU A 108 -3.72 -10.02 5.91
C GLU A 108 -3.78 -10.04 4.38
N GLU A 109 -4.65 -10.86 3.79
CA GLU A 109 -4.84 -10.90 2.34
C GLU A 109 -5.34 -9.54 1.82
N THR A 110 -6.31 -8.93 2.51
CA THR A 110 -6.81 -7.59 2.17
C THR A 110 -5.68 -6.56 2.27
N ARG A 111 -4.85 -6.62 3.33
CA ARG A 111 -3.69 -5.73 3.47
C ARG A 111 -2.68 -5.91 2.34
N GLU A 112 -2.37 -7.14 1.95
CA GLU A 112 -1.49 -7.42 0.82
C GLU A 112 -2.03 -6.83 -0.48
N TRP A 113 -3.33 -6.99 -0.76
CA TRP A 113 -3.97 -6.37 -1.92
C TRP A 113 -3.92 -4.85 -1.89
N ILE A 114 -4.17 -4.22 -0.74
CA ILE A 114 -4.02 -2.76 -0.57
C ILE A 114 -2.60 -2.33 -0.93
N ARG A 115 -1.58 -3.03 -0.40
CA ARG A 115 -0.17 -2.72 -0.68
C ARG A 115 0.15 -2.86 -2.17
N LEU A 116 -0.35 -3.91 -2.83
CA LEU A 116 -0.15 -4.12 -4.27
C LEU A 116 -0.81 -3.01 -5.10
N ILE A 117 -2.06 -2.66 -4.80
CA ILE A 117 -2.81 -1.59 -5.48
C ILE A 117 -2.09 -0.24 -5.33
N VAL A 118 -1.67 0.11 -4.11
CA VAL A 118 -0.93 1.36 -3.84
C VAL A 118 0.39 1.41 -4.61
N LYS A 119 1.14 0.30 -4.64
CA LYS A 119 2.40 0.20 -5.42
C LYS A 119 2.15 0.30 -6.92
N ALA A 120 1.05 -0.26 -7.42
CA ALA A 120 0.70 -0.24 -8.82
C ALA A 120 0.28 1.15 -9.30
N ALA A 121 -0.52 1.87 -8.51
CA ALA A 121 -0.95 3.24 -8.81
C ALA A 121 0.23 4.18 -9.06
N GLU A 122 1.27 4.12 -8.21
CA GLU A 122 2.49 4.93 -8.37
C GLU A 122 3.31 4.56 -9.62
N LYS A 123 3.14 3.34 -10.15
CA LYS A 123 3.76 2.92 -11.43
C LYS A 123 2.96 3.39 -12.65
N GLY A 124 1.73 3.86 -12.47
CA GLY A 124 0.85 4.36 -13.54
C GLY A 124 -0.26 3.40 -13.94
N GLY A 125 -1.12 3.87 -14.85
CA GLY A 125 -2.36 3.19 -15.26
C GLY A 125 -2.20 1.74 -15.70
N ASP A 126 -1.20 1.44 -16.56
CA ASP A 126 -0.98 0.08 -17.06
C ASP A 126 -0.62 -0.93 -15.95
N ALA A 127 0.15 -0.49 -14.96
CA ALA A 127 0.49 -1.33 -13.82
C ALA A 127 -0.74 -1.56 -12.93
N LEU A 128 -1.57 -0.53 -12.75
CA LEU A 128 -2.82 -0.64 -12.00
C LEU A 128 -3.82 -1.55 -12.71
N HIS A 129 -4.00 -1.45 -14.03
CA HIS A 129 -4.88 -2.35 -14.79
C HIS A 129 -4.46 -3.82 -14.70
N ARG A 130 -3.16 -4.12 -14.82
CA ARG A 130 -2.67 -5.50 -14.64
C ARG A 130 -2.97 -6.04 -13.24
N THR A 131 -2.68 -5.23 -12.23
CA THR A 131 -2.94 -5.59 -10.81
C THR A 131 -4.44 -5.79 -10.57
N ALA A 132 -5.29 -4.95 -11.15
CA ALA A 132 -6.74 -5.10 -11.08
C ALA A 132 -7.23 -6.35 -11.82
N GLY A 133 -6.61 -6.74 -12.93
CA GLY A 133 -6.93 -7.99 -13.63
C GLY A 133 -6.59 -9.23 -12.82
N GLU A 134 -5.44 -9.24 -12.14
CA GLU A 134 -5.06 -10.32 -11.20
C GLU A 134 -6.04 -10.40 -10.02
N LEU A 135 -6.37 -9.25 -9.42
CA LEU A 135 -7.37 -9.17 -8.36
C LEU A 135 -8.73 -9.68 -8.85
N HIS A 136 -9.20 -9.24 -10.02
CA HIS A 136 -10.45 -9.69 -10.60
C HIS A 136 -10.49 -11.20 -10.77
N GLY A 137 -9.42 -11.79 -11.33
CA GLY A 137 -9.30 -13.25 -11.46
C GLY A 137 -9.40 -13.97 -10.12
N CYS A 138 -8.73 -13.46 -9.08
CA CYS A 138 -8.81 -13.98 -7.72
C CYS A 138 -10.21 -13.87 -7.12
N LEU A 139 -10.86 -12.71 -7.24
CA LEU A 139 -12.22 -12.46 -6.75
C LEU A 139 -13.24 -13.37 -7.46
N ALA A 140 -13.11 -13.54 -8.77
CA ALA A 140 -13.96 -14.42 -9.56
C ALA A 140 -13.81 -15.89 -9.11
N GLU A 141 -12.58 -16.34 -8.83
CA GLU A 141 -12.35 -17.68 -8.32
C GLU A 141 -12.94 -17.89 -6.92
N LYS A 142 -12.72 -16.93 -6.01
CA LYS A 142 -13.32 -16.97 -4.66
C LYS A 142 -14.85 -17.06 -4.73
N LEU A 143 -15.48 -16.32 -5.66
CA LEU A 143 -16.93 -16.42 -5.89
C LEU A 143 -17.36 -17.82 -6.33
N ARG A 144 -16.65 -18.45 -7.28
CA ARG A 144 -16.94 -19.83 -7.73
C ARG A 144 -16.85 -20.81 -6.57
N LEU A 145 -15.89 -20.62 -5.68
CA LEU A 145 -15.63 -21.46 -4.51
C LEU A 145 -16.49 -21.08 -3.29
N LYS A 146 -17.34 -20.05 -3.38
CA LYS A 146 -18.11 -19.49 -2.25
C LYS A 146 -17.23 -19.10 -1.04
N ALA A 147 -16.00 -18.68 -1.32
CA ALA A 147 -15.06 -18.20 -0.31
C ALA A 147 -15.33 -16.73 0.05
N PRO A 148 -14.90 -16.26 1.24
CA PRO A 148 -14.99 -14.86 1.63
C PRO A 148 -14.24 -13.93 0.66
N LEU A 149 -14.78 -12.73 0.46
CA LEU A 149 -14.17 -11.68 -0.35
C LEU A 149 -13.57 -10.56 0.54
N PRO A 150 -12.51 -9.87 0.09
CA PRO A 150 -11.89 -8.77 0.82
C PRO A 150 -12.72 -7.48 0.72
N THR A 151 -13.51 -7.16 1.75
CA THR A 151 -14.55 -6.10 1.72
C THR A 151 -14.08 -4.67 2.04
N LEU A 152 -12.78 -4.37 1.94
CA LEU A 152 -12.24 -3.02 2.21
C LEU A 152 -11.39 -2.45 1.07
N LEU A 153 -11.37 -3.11 -0.09
CA LEU A 153 -10.50 -2.70 -1.21
C LEU A 153 -11.07 -1.55 -2.03
N ILE A 154 -12.39 -1.30 -2.00
CA ILE A 154 -13.04 -0.28 -2.84
C ILE A 154 -12.45 1.12 -2.64
N PRO A 155 -12.31 1.65 -1.40
CA PRO A 155 -11.72 2.96 -1.18
C PRO A 155 -10.31 3.10 -1.76
N TYR A 156 -9.51 2.03 -1.67
CA TYR A 156 -8.14 2.02 -2.20
C TYR A 156 -8.09 1.90 -3.72
N LEU A 157 -8.94 1.08 -4.34
CA LEU A 157 -9.06 1.00 -5.80
C LEU A 157 -9.45 2.35 -6.40
N ASN A 158 -10.38 3.05 -5.77
CA ASN A 158 -10.82 4.38 -6.19
C ASN A 158 -9.69 5.42 -6.10
N ALA A 159 -9.01 5.48 -4.95
CA ALA A 159 -7.89 6.39 -4.75
C ALA A 159 -6.74 6.09 -5.73
N ALA A 160 -6.44 4.80 -5.94
CA ALA A 160 -5.42 4.35 -6.89
C ALA A 160 -5.76 4.73 -8.33
N ALA A 161 -7.01 4.54 -8.75
CA ALA A 161 -7.46 4.90 -10.10
C ALA A 161 -7.33 6.41 -10.35
N LYS A 162 -7.72 7.23 -9.37
CA LYS A 162 -7.56 8.69 -9.43
C LYS A 162 -6.07 9.08 -9.53
N GLU A 163 -5.21 8.49 -8.70
CA GLU A 163 -3.76 8.74 -8.74
C GLU A 163 -3.11 8.33 -10.07
N ALA A 164 -3.63 7.26 -10.68
CA ALA A 164 -3.16 6.75 -11.96
C ALA A 164 -3.82 7.45 -13.17
N ASN A 165 -4.67 8.47 -12.95
CA ASN A 165 -5.44 9.18 -13.98
C ASN A 165 -6.31 8.26 -14.85
N LEU A 166 -6.95 7.25 -14.24
CA LEU A 166 -7.86 6.32 -14.92
C LEU A 166 -9.32 6.78 -14.90
N SER A 167 -9.58 8.07 -14.71
CA SER A 167 -10.94 8.62 -14.81
C SER A 167 -11.48 8.51 -16.23
N CYS A 168 -12.76 8.15 -16.32
CA CYS A 168 -13.52 8.16 -17.57
C CYS A 168 -13.72 9.58 -18.10
#